data_AF-A0A085ZCE3-F1
#
_entry.id   AF-A0A085ZCE3-F1
#
_cell.length_a   1.000
_cell.length_b   1.000
_cell.length_c   1.000
_cell.angle_alpha   90.00
_cell.angle_beta   90.00
_cell.angle_gamma   90.00
#
_symmetry.space_group_name_H-M   'P 1'
#
loop_
_entity.id
_entity.type
_entity.pdbx_description
1 polymer ?
#
loop_
_entity_poly.entity_id
_entity_poly.type
_entity_poly.pdbx_seq_one_letter_code
_entity_poly.pdbx_strand_id
1 'polypeptide(L)'
;MICIIIIEKIGHQLYPPPAGAGSGDMLVMKEYVAHAPFMALFFVIIGYALAAFVSGFTAAKVANDGKHTSAAVCGVIFLCITMYMMISLPTPIWFWISGIVVWGLVFAGSKLALKTKKT
;
A
#
# COMPACT_ATOMS: atom_id res chain seq x y z
N MET A 1 -4.13 6.69 -3.74
CA MET A 1 -5.57 6.52 -3.45
C MET A 1 -6.27 5.72 -4.53
N ILE A 2 -6.32 6.16 -5.80
CA ILE A 2 -7.09 5.47 -6.87
C ILE A 2 -6.71 3.99 -7.05
N CYS A 3 -5.42 3.64 -7.11
CA CYS A 3 -5.00 2.24 -7.29
C CYS A 3 -5.45 1.33 -6.13
N ILE A 4 -5.35 1.83 -4.89
CA ILE A 4 -5.75 1.09 -3.69
C ILE A 4 -7.25 0.87 -3.71
N ILE A 5 -8.05 1.90 -4.03
CA ILE A 5 -9.51 1.81 -4.11
C ILE A 5 -9.97 0.75 -5.14
N ILE A 6 -9.33 0.69 -6.30
CA ILE A 6 -9.67 -0.30 -7.33
C ILE A 6 -9.44 -1.72 -6.82
N ILE A 7 -8.29 -1.94 -6.18
CA ILE A 7 -7.89 -3.26 -5.71
C ILE A 7 -8.68 -3.67 -4.47
N GLU A 8 -8.96 -2.74 -3.56
CA GLU A 8 -9.87 -2.95 -2.44
C GLU A 8 -11.28 -3.26 -2.91
N LYS A 9 -11.80 -2.59 -3.95
CA LYS A 9 -13.13 -2.92 -4.48
C LYS A 9 -13.18 -4.35 -5.02
N ILE A 10 -12.15 -4.80 -5.73
CA ILE A 10 -12.04 -6.19 -6.20
C ILE A 10 -11.93 -7.14 -5.00
N GLY A 11 -11.09 -6.80 -4.02
CA GLY A 11 -10.91 -7.56 -2.79
C GLY A 11 -12.22 -7.70 -1.99
N HIS A 12 -12.99 -6.62 -1.84
CA HIS A 12 -14.27 -6.61 -1.14
C HIS A 12 -15.38 -7.37 -1.89
N GLN A 13 -15.27 -7.53 -3.22
CA GLN A 13 -16.19 -8.42 -3.94
C GLN A 13 -15.89 -9.90 -3.71
N LEU A 14 -14.62 -10.26 -3.54
CA LEU A 14 -14.20 -11.65 -3.28
C LEU A 14 -14.27 -12.00 -1.78
N TYR A 15 -13.99 -11.02 -0.92
CA TYR A 15 -13.92 -11.12 0.53
C TYR A 15 -14.70 -9.94 1.13
N PRO A 16 -16.03 -10.07 1.26
CA PRO A 16 -16.87 -9.00 1.76
C PRO A 16 -16.43 -8.59 3.16
N PRO A 17 -16.27 -7.27 3.42
CA PRO A 17 -15.91 -6.79 4.74
C PRO A 17 -17.02 -7.15 5.75
N PRO A 18 -16.67 -7.28 7.04
CA PRO A 18 -17.62 -7.66 8.08
C PRO A 18 -18.71 -6.60 8.21
N ALA A 19 -19.93 -7.03 8.53
CA ALA A 19 -21.01 -6.12 8.85
C ALA A 19 -20.57 -5.21 10.02
N GLY A 20 -20.42 -3.90 9.75
CA GLY A 20 -19.93 -2.94 10.74
C GLY A 20 -18.53 -2.37 10.48
N ALA A 21 -17.79 -2.82 9.45
CA ALA A 21 -16.49 -2.23 9.08
C ALA A 21 -16.56 -0.71 8.77
N GLY A 22 -17.72 -0.20 8.34
CA GLY A 22 -17.94 1.23 8.07
C GLY A 22 -18.16 2.09 9.31
N SER A 23 -18.33 1.49 10.50
CA SER A 23 -18.71 2.21 11.73
C SER A 23 -17.52 2.85 12.45
N GLY A 24 -16.30 2.64 11.97
CA GLY A 24 -15.07 3.05 12.65
C GLY A 24 -14.69 2.15 13.83
N ASP A 25 -15.37 1.01 13.99
CA ASP A 25 -15.19 0.14 15.14
C ASP A 25 -13.96 -0.75 14.96
N MET A 26 -12.85 -0.32 15.55
CA MET A 26 -11.55 -0.99 15.41
C MET A 26 -11.55 -2.40 16.02
N LEU A 27 -12.48 -2.72 16.93
CA LEU A 27 -12.63 -4.07 17.48
C LEU A 27 -13.14 -5.07 16.43
N VAL A 28 -14.17 -4.70 15.68
CA VAL A 28 -14.73 -5.53 14.59
C VAL A 28 -13.68 -5.78 13.50
N MET A 29 -12.88 -4.77 13.20
CA MET A 29 -11.80 -4.89 12.22
C MET A 29 -10.68 -5.83 12.71
N LYS A 30 -10.33 -5.78 14.00
CA LYS A 30 -9.33 -6.69 14.59
C LYS A 30 -9.78 -8.14 14.54
N GLU A 31 -11.04 -8.41 14.88
CA GLU A 31 -11.60 -9.76 14.84
C GLU A 31 -11.66 -10.29 13.40
N TYR A 32 -12.06 -9.45 12.45
CA TYR A 32 -12.04 -9.81 11.04
C TYR A 32 -10.63 -10.10 10.52
N VAL A 33 -9.65 -9.26 10.84
CA VAL A 33 -8.25 -9.47 10.42
C VAL A 33 -7.65 -10.73 11.07
N ALA A 34 -8.03 -11.05 12.31
CA ALA A 34 -7.60 -12.28 12.98
C ALA A 34 -8.12 -13.54 12.30
N HIS A 35 -9.32 -13.48 11.69
CA HIS A 35 -9.93 -14.58 10.94
C HIS A 35 -9.78 -14.43 9.41
N ALA A 36 -9.07 -13.42 8.94
CA ALA A 36 -9.00 -13.11 7.51
C ALA A 36 -8.26 -14.22 6.76
N PRO A 37 -8.81 -14.69 5.63
CA PRO A 37 -8.10 -15.66 4.79
C PRO A 37 -6.83 -15.03 4.22
N PHE A 38 -5.77 -15.83 4.08
CA PHE A 38 -4.48 -15.39 3.51
C PHE A 38 -4.64 -14.58 2.22
N MET A 39 -5.53 -15.02 1.35
CA MET A 39 -5.81 -14.37 0.07
C MET A 39 -6.30 -12.92 0.23
N ALA A 40 -7.09 -12.60 1.25
CA ALA A 40 -7.58 -11.23 1.48
C ALA A 40 -6.42 -10.27 1.77
N LEU A 41 -5.50 -10.67 2.65
CA LEU A 41 -4.29 -9.90 2.96
C LEU A 41 -3.34 -9.81 1.75
N PHE A 42 -3.28 -10.86 0.92
CA PHE A 42 -2.46 -10.87 -0.28
C PHE A 42 -2.93 -9.82 -1.31
N PHE A 43 -4.25 -9.64 -1.48
CA PHE A 43 -4.79 -8.57 -2.32
C PHE A 43 -4.39 -7.18 -1.83
N VAL A 44 -4.33 -6.96 -0.50
CA VAL A 44 -3.86 -5.68 0.08
C VAL A 44 -2.39 -5.42 -0.29
N ILE A 45 -1.53 -6.44 -0.24
CA ILE A 45 -0.12 -6.34 -0.63
C ILE A 45 0.03 -5.99 -2.12
N ILE A 46 -0.77 -6.59 -3.00
CA ILE A 46 -0.81 -6.21 -4.43
C ILE A 46 -1.25 -4.75 -4.59
N GLY A 47 -2.25 -4.34 -3.80
CA GLY A 47 -2.69 -2.95 -3.67
C GLY A 47 -1.55 -2.00 -3.36
N TYR A 48 -0.78 -2.33 -2.33
CA TYR A 48 0.37 -1.54 -1.89
C TYR A 48 1.48 -1.56 -2.94
N ALA A 49 1.74 -2.68 -3.60
CA ALA A 49 2.78 -2.79 -4.65
C ALA A 49 2.50 -1.85 -5.82
N LEU A 50 1.26 -1.85 -6.31
CA LEU A 50 0.84 -0.96 -7.39
C LEU A 50 0.81 0.50 -6.94
N ALA A 51 0.32 0.77 -5.73
CA ALA A 51 0.32 2.13 -5.19
C ALA A 51 1.73 2.68 -4.97
N ALA A 52 2.66 1.88 -4.43
CA ALA A 52 4.06 2.21 -4.24
C ALA A 52 4.73 2.56 -5.57
N PHE A 53 4.55 1.72 -6.59
CA PHE A 53 5.11 1.97 -7.90
C PHE A 53 4.55 3.26 -8.54
N VAL A 54 3.22 3.43 -8.56
CA VAL A 54 2.56 4.58 -9.18
C VAL A 54 2.86 5.89 -8.44
N SER A 55 2.92 5.85 -7.10
CA SER A 55 3.29 7.03 -6.29
C SER A 55 4.74 7.46 -6.56
N GLY A 56 5.69 6.52 -6.61
CA GLY A 56 7.08 6.81 -6.96
C GLY A 56 7.24 7.38 -8.36
N PHE A 57 6.51 6.82 -9.33
CA PHE A 57 6.49 7.33 -10.71
C PHE A 57 5.92 8.75 -10.80
N THR A 58 4.76 8.98 -10.19
CA THR A 58 4.07 10.28 -10.23
C THR A 58 4.84 11.35 -9.47
N ALA A 59 5.36 11.03 -8.27
CA ALA A 59 6.14 11.96 -7.46
C ALA A 59 7.42 12.40 -8.19
N ALA A 60 8.13 11.48 -8.84
CA ALA A 60 9.33 11.82 -9.61
C ALA A 60 9.02 12.64 -10.87
N LYS A 61 7.87 12.39 -11.51
CA LYS A 61 7.41 13.15 -12.69
C LYS A 61 7.01 14.58 -12.30
N VAL A 62 6.28 14.75 -11.20
CA VAL A 62 5.80 16.06 -10.70
C VAL A 62 6.95 16.90 -10.16
N ALA A 63 7.87 16.30 -9.40
CA ALA A 63 8.97 17.03 -8.79
C ALA A 63 9.90 17.71 -9.80
N ASN A 64 9.99 17.20 -11.03
CA ASN A 64 10.74 17.80 -12.13
C ASN A 64 12.26 18.01 -11.91
N ASP A 65 12.79 17.75 -10.71
CA ASP A 65 14.17 18.07 -10.29
C ASP A 65 15.22 17.00 -10.63
N GLY A 66 14.83 15.88 -11.23
CA GLY A 66 15.75 14.78 -11.58
C GLY A 66 16.27 13.96 -10.39
N LYS A 67 15.78 14.22 -9.18
CA LYS A 67 16.21 13.58 -7.93
C LYS A 67 15.16 12.59 -7.42
N HIS A 68 15.60 11.55 -6.72
CA HIS A 68 14.73 10.55 -6.09
C HIS A 68 14.07 11.02 -4.78
N THR A 69 14.34 12.26 -4.34
CA THR A 69 13.95 12.78 -3.02
C THR A 69 12.44 12.73 -2.80
N SER A 70 11.65 13.13 -3.79
CA SER A 70 10.18 13.21 -3.70
C SER A 70 9.54 11.83 -3.62
N ALA A 71 10.14 10.84 -4.28
CA ALA A 71 9.72 9.45 -4.18
C ALA A 71 10.09 8.88 -2.81
N ALA A 72 11.29 9.17 -2.28
CA ALA A 72 11.71 8.73 -0.95
C ALA A 72 10.79 9.26 0.16
N VAL A 73 10.40 10.54 0.10
CA VAL A 73 9.46 11.14 1.07
C VAL A 73 8.11 10.43 1.04
N CYS A 74 7.56 10.17 -0.15
CA CYS A 74 6.31 9.41 -0.28
C CYS A 74 6.44 8.00 0.33
N GLY A 75 7.52 7.29 -0.01
CA GLY A 75 7.78 5.96 0.52
C GLY A 75 7.88 5.92 2.04
N VAL A 76 8.57 6.89 2.66
CA VAL A 76 8.71 6.98 4.12
C VAL A 76 7.36 7.25 4.79
N ILE A 77 6.58 8.22 4.29
CA ILE A 77 5.26 8.54 4.85
C ILE A 77 4.35 7.32 4.84
N PHE A 78 4.26 6.62 3.71
CA PHE A 78 3.41 5.45 3.62
C PHE A 78 3.93 4.24 4.39
N LEU A 79 5.25 4.08 4.53
CA LEU A 79 5.85 3.07 5.40
C LEU A 79 5.45 3.31 6.86
N CYS A 80 5.51 4.56 7.33
CA CYS A 80 5.06 4.92 8.68
C CYS A 80 3.57 4.61 8.90
N ILE A 81 2.71 4.95 7.92
CA ILE A 81 1.27 4.64 7.98
C ILE A 81 1.05 3.12 8.01
N THR A 82 1.78 2.37 7.19
CA THR A 82 1.69 0.91 7.14
C THR A 82 2.09 0.29 8.48
N MET A 83 3.18 0.76 9.07
CA MET A 83 3.65 0.31 10.37
C MET A 83 2.64 0.61 11.48
N TYR A 84 2.04 1.81 11.46
CA TYR A 84 0.96 2.16 12.39
C TYR A 84 -0.24 1.22 12.28
N MET A 85 -0.66 0.89 11.06
CA MET A 85 -1.77 -0.05 10.81
C MET A 85 -1.45 -1.48 11.26
N MET A 86 -0.22 -1.95 11.03
CA MET A 86 0.24 -3.26 11.45
C MET A 86 0.37 -3.40 12.97
N ILE A 87 0.66 -2.32 13.70
CA ILE A 87 0.64 -2.31 15.17
C ILE A 87 -0.81 -2.29 15.69
N SER A 88 -1.70 -1.60 14.97
CA SER A 88 -3.10 -1.44 15.36
C SER A 88 -3.93 -2.71 15.11
N LEU A 89 -3.58 -3.52 14.11
CA LEU A 89 -4.29 -4.74 13.74
C LEU A 89 -3.40 -5.98 13.99
N PRO A 90 -3.92 -7.07 14.55
CA PRO A 90 -3.15 -8.31 14.77
C PRO A 90 -2.89 -9.02 13.44
N THR A 91 -1.95 -8.49 12.64
CA THR A 91 -1.58 -9.05 11.33
C THR A 91 -0.39 -9.99 11.43
N PRO A 92 -0.35 -11.07 10.63
CA PRO A 92 0.71 -12.07 10.66
C PRO A 92 2.07 -11.53 10.19
N ILE A 93 3.18 -12.09 10.67
CA ILE A 93 4.56 -11.62 10.42
C ILE A 93 4.90 -11.57 8.92
N TRP A 94 4.40 -12.51 8.12
CA TRP A 94 4.66 -12.52 6.67
C TRP A 94 4.10 -11.25 5.98
N PHE A 95 3.00 -10.70 6.50
CA PHE A 95 2.38 -9.48 5.99
C PHE A 95 3.24 -8.26 6.32
N TRP A 96 3.90 -8.25 7.48
CA TRP A 96 4.85 -7.21 7.87
C TRP A 96 6.05 -7.17 6.93
N ILE A 97 6.67 -8.33 6.69
CA ILE A 97 7.82 -8.43 5.77
C ILE A 97 7.41 -7.96 4.38
N SER A 98 6.26 -8.44 3.88
CA SER A 98 5.75 -8.09 2.56
C SER A 98 5.45 -6.58 2.44
N GLY A 99 4.75 -6.01 3.42
CA GLY A 99 4.39 -4.60 3.41
C GLY A 99 5.60 -3.67 3.49
N ILE A 100 6.68 -4.05 4.19
CA ILE A 100 7.94 -3.27 4.21
C ILE A 100 8.66 -3.38 2.87
N VAL A 101 8.81 -4.60 2.34
CA VAL A 101 9.53 -4.85 1.07
C VAL A 101 8.87 -4.14 -0.10
N VAL A 102 7.54 -4.08 -0.10
CA VAL A 102 6.74 -3.43 -1.14
C VAL A 102 7.07 -1.94 -1.31
N TRP A 103 7.39 -1.22 -0.23
CA TRP A 103 7.75 0.20 -0.34
C TRP A 103 9.06 0.43 -1.12
N GLY A 104 9.90 -0.60 -1.29
CA GLY A 104 11.04 -0.56 -2.22
C GLY A 104 10.64 -0.31 -3.67
N LEU A 105 9.43 -0.70 -4.09
CA LEU A 105 8.91 -0.47 -5.45
C LEU A 105 8.73 1.01 -5.78
N VAL A 106 8.66 1.89 -4.77
CA VAL A 106 8.64 3.35 -4.97
C VAL A 106 9.90 3.81 -5.73
N PHE A 107 11.06 3.21 -5.43
CA PHE A 107 12.30 3.52 -6.15
C PHE A 107 12.27 3.02 -7.60
N ALA A 108 11.66 1.85 -7.84
CA ALA A 108 11.50 1.31 -9.20
C ALA A 108 10.61 2.24 -10.05
N GLY A 109 9.47 2.70 -9.51
CA GLY A 109 8.61 3.67 -10.18
C GLY A 109 9.30 5.00 -10.45
N SER A 110 10.04 5.52 -9.46
CA SER A 110 10.83 6.74 -9.61
C SER A 110 11.91 6.62 -10.69
N LYS A 111 12.64 5.51 -10.72
CA LYS A 111 13.69 5.25 -11.72
C LYS A 111 13.11 5.20 -13.14
N LEU A 112 11.94 4.59 -13.32
CA LEU A 112 11.26 4.55 -14.62
C LEU A 112 10.81 5.94 -15.08
N ALA A 113 10.26 6.76 -14.18
CA ALA A 113 9.86 8.13 -14.49
C ALA A 113 11.04 8.99 -14.94
N LEU A 114 12.17 8.92 -14.22
CA LEU A 114 13.38 9.66 -14.58
C LEU A 114 13.97 9.20 -15.92
N LYS A 115 13.90 7.90 -16.24
CA LYS A 115 14.38 7.35 -17.51
C LYS A 115 13.53 7.81 -18.70
N THR A 116 12.21 7.89 -18.52
CA THR A 116 11.26 8.36 -19.55
C THR A 116 11.47 9.83 -19.89
N LYS A 117 11.99 10.62 -18.96
CA LYS A 117 12.23 12.06 -19.13
C LYS A 117 13.54 12.40 -19.84
N LYS A 118 14.42 11.41 -20.03
CA LYS A 118 15.76 11.58 -20.62
C LYS A 118 15.77 11.31 -22.14
N THR A 119 14.63 10.93 -22.70
CA THR A 119 14.32 10.81 -24.13
C THR A 119 13.47 11.98 -24.57
#